data_AF-A0A8S3DNE4-F1
#
_entry.id   AF-A0A8S3DNE4-F1
#
_cell.length_a   1.000
_cell.length_b   1.000
_cell.length_c   1.000
_cell.angle_alpha   90.00
_cell.angle_beta   90.00
_cell.angle_gamma   90.00
#
_symmetry.space_group_name_H-M   'P 1'
#
loop_
_entity.id
_entity.type
_entity.pdbx_description
1 polymer ?
#
loop_
_entity_poly.entity_id
_entity_poly.type
_entity_poly.pdbx_seq_one_letter_code
_entity_poly.pdbx_strand_id
1 'polypeptide(L)'
;MILGLINNAIIDWFLPWPEQALYAVSTSLLSEDNEFIPKQHRQAIVTHMVMVHQSVEHYSEQFAKKLRRHNFTTPKNYLDFISTYLKLLERKNKENLAQQQRLAGGLEKIDEAQVELKELDARLQVQRKEVLKRSEECQILLAEIAEKTASAREMEGEAIVKKKSLDVKQAEISIKKGEADIELAAALPALEEARKAVKEITNNQVAEIRGFKQPAVSVATVCRSVLAILRPQSADTWAECQAMMADVGFLRQLLDVPIEKLSQTTERKLRTILEMLEESLLKEVNNVIPDPDKKNELLLELMKKKSQAGAGMLKYSQNVLNCVRVYRVVKPKSDLVI
;
A
#
# COMPACT_ATOMS: atom_id res chain seq x y z
N MET A 1 27.16 98.44 89.68
CA MET A 1 26.02 97.61 89.26
C MET A 1 26.35 96.17 89.66
N ILE A 2 25.40 95.44 90.25
CA ILE A 2 25.40 93.97 90.49
C ILE A 2 26.07 93.40 91.77
N LEU A 3 26.45 94.18 92.80
CA LEU A 3 26.91 93.58 94.08
C LEU A 3 25.81 92.73 94.77
N GLY A 4 24.54 93.12 94.59
CA GLY A 4 23.39 92.41 95.15
C GLY A 4 23.13 91.02 94.55
N LEU A 5 23.63 90.72 93.34
CA LEU A 5 23.44 89.39 92.72
C LEU A 5 24.33 88.34 93.38
N ILE A 6 25.56 88.70 93.72
CA ILE A 6 26.52 87.78 94.35
C ILE A 6 26.28 87.70 95.86
N ASN A 7 25.90 88.81 96.52
CA ASN A 7 25.66 88.82 97.96
C ASN A 7 24.29 88.25 98.39
N ASN A 8 23.26 88.30 97.54
CA ASN A 8 21.92 87.82 97.89
C ASN A 8 21.53 86.52 97.17
N ALA A 9 22.44 85.90 96.41
CA ALA A 9 22.21 84.60 95.78
C ALA A 9 23.18 83.55 96.32
N ILE A 10 22.70 82.32 96.42
CA ILE A 10 23.55 81.15 96.68
C ILE A 10 24.07 80.69 95.32
N ILE A 11 25.40 80.63 95.18
CA ILE A 11 26.05 80.14 93.97
C ILE A 11 26.14 78.61 94.08
N ASP A 12 25.50 77.92 93.15
CA ASP A 12 25.63 76.47 92.96
C ASP A 12 26.45 76.18 91.70
N TRP A 13 27.50 75.39 91.85
CA TRP A 13 28.47 75.11 90.78
C TRP A 13 28.15 73.78 90.12
N PHE A 14 27.82 73.82 88.82
CA PHE A 14 27.65 72.62 88.01
C PHE A 14 28.97 72.24 87.32
N LEU A 15 29.54 71.12 87.75
CA LEU A 15 30.72 70.54 87.14
C LEU A 15 30.35 69.63 85.97
N PRO A 16 31.28 69.40 85.02
CA PRO A 16 31.14 68.34 84.02
C PRO A 16 30.85 67.00 84.68
N TRP A 17 30.13 66.12 83.97
CA TRP A 17 29.77 64.82 84.52
C TRP A 17 31.02 63.96 84.74
N PRO A 18 31.22 63.43 85.96
CA PRO A 18 32.32 62.51 86.22
C PRO A 18 32.07 61.16 85.52
N GLU A 19 33.12 60.35 85.39
CA GLU A 19 33.07 59.04 84.74
C GLU A 19 31.96 58.15 85.32
N GLN A 20 31.80 58.16 86.64
CA GLN A 20 30.79 57.37 87.35
C GLN A 20 29.38 57.79 86.96
N ALA A 21 29.13 59.08 86.72
CA ALA A 21 27.84 59.58 86.28
C ALA A 21 27.56 59.15 84.83
N LEU A 22 28.56 59.27 83.93
CA LEU A 22 28.44 58.81 82.54
C LEU A 22 28.18 57.30 82.46
N TYR A 23 28.82 56.52 83.32
CA TYR A 23 28.63 55.07 83.45
C TYR A 23 27.23 54.72 83.95
N ALA A 24 26.75 55.39 85.00
CA ALA A 24 25.40 55.16 85.54
C ALA A 24 24.31 55.51 84.52
N VAL A 25 24.44 56.65 83.83
CA VAL A 25 23.49 57.09 82.81
C VAL A 25 23.46 56.13 81.63
N SER A 26 24.63 55.75 81.08
CA SER A 26 24.67 54.79 79.97
C SER A 26 24.16 53.41 80.36
N THR A 27 24.48 52.92 81.56
CA THR A 27 23.92 51.65 82.07
C THR A 27 22.39 51.71 82.17
N SER A 28 21.84 52.83 82.67
CA SER A 28 20.39 53.01 82.77
C SER A 28 19.71 53.15 81.41
N LEU A 29 20.34 53.81 80.43
CA LEU A 29 19.77 53.98 79.08
C LEU A 29 19.89 52.73 78.22
N LEU A 30 20.92 51.91 78.41
CA LEU A 30 21.12 50.63 77.73
C LEU A 30 20.29 49.51 78.40
N SER A 31 19.07 49.84 78.85
CA SER A 31 18.12 49.05 79.66
C SER A 31 18.29 47.54 79.55
N GLU A 32 18.12 46.83 80.68
CA GLU A 32 18.42 45.40 80.71
C GLU A 32 17.60 44.54 79.74
N ASP A 33 16.44 45.05 79.35
CA ASP A 33 15.45 44.44 78.47
C ASP A 33 15.76 44.60 76.98
N ASN A 34 16.87 45.25 76.61
CA ASN A 34 17.27 45.33 75.20
C ASN A 34 17.77 43.97 74.69
N GLU A 35 16.90 43.27 73.98
CA GLU A 35 17.14 41.94 73.38
C GLU A 35 18.34 41.92 72.43
N PHE A 36 18.67 43.06 71.81
CA PHE A 36 19.71 43.13 70.80
C PHE A 36 21.15 43.17 71.35
N ILE A 37 21.33 43.47 72.64
CA ILE A 37 22.65 43.58 73.26
C ILE A 37 22.86 42.41 74.23
N PRO A 38 23.77 41.46 73.92
CA PRO A 38 24.09 40.38 74.83
C PRO A 38 24.59 40.90 76.18
N LYS A 39 24.08 40.31 77.27
CA LYS A 39 24.42 40.72 78.65
C LYS A 39 25.94 40.74 78.91
N GLN A 40 26.68 39.80 78.31
CA GLN A 40 28.13 39.68 78.43
C GLN A 40 28.91 40.87 77.86
N HIS A 41 28.41 41.51 76.81
CA HIS A 41 29.10 42.62 76.14
C HIS A 41 28.63 43.99 76.62
N ARG A 42 27.55 44.04 77.39
CA ARG A 42 26.94 45.31 77.84
C ARG A 42 27.92 46.18 78.62
N GLN A 43 28.66 45.59 79.57
CA GLN A 43 29.63 46.33 80.37
C GLN A 43 30.74 46.94 79.49
N ALA A 44 31.26 46.16 78.53
CA ALA A 44 32.28 46.65 77.60
C ALA A 44 31.77 47.80 76.72
N ILE A 45 30.51 47.71 76.25
CA ILE A 45 29.86 48.76 75.45
C ILE A 45 29.69 50.04 76.29
N VAL A 46 29.21 49.91 77.52
CA VAL A 46 29.04 51.03 78.46
C VAL A 46 30.39 51.72 78.71
N THR A 47 31.43 50.97 79.09
CA THR A 47 32.78 51.52 79.30
C THR A 47 33.30 52.21 78.04
N HIS A 48 33.05 51.65 76.86
CA HIS A 48 33.45 52.27 75.59
C HIS A 48 32.71 53.58 75.33
N MET A 49 31.39 53.65 75.60
CA MET A 49 30.61 54.89 75.42
C MET A 49 31.14 56.03 76.32
N VAL A 50 31.48 55.71 77.56
CA VAL A 50 32.08 56.65 78.51
C VAL A 50 33.44 57.14 77.99
N MET A 51 34.31 56.21 77.56
CA MET A 51 35.62 56.53 76.99
C MET A 51 35.51 57.45 75.76
N VAL A 52 34.54 57.20 74.87
CA VAL A 52 34.32 58.03 73.69
C VAL A 52 33.91 59.46 74.08
N HIS A 53 33.04 59.62 75.07
CA HIS A 53 32.62 60.95 75.50
C HIS A 53 33.80 61.76 76.09
N GLN A 54 34.60 61.12 76.95
CA GLN A 54 35.79 61.73 77.55
C GLN A 54 36.86 62.07 76.50
N SER A 55 37.04 61.20 75.49
CA SER A 55 38.00 61.46 74.43
C SER A 55 37.60 62.67 73.58
N VAL A 56 36.31 62.85 73.31
CA VAL A 56 35.79 64.03 72.60
C VAL A 56 36.05 65.31 73.40
N GLU A 57 35.89 65.30 74.72
CA GLU A 57 36.24 66.44 75.58
C GLU A 57 37.73 66.79 75.44
N HIS A 58 38.61 65.80 75.56
CA HIS A 58 40.05 65.98 75.38
C HIS A 58 40.43 66.53 74.00
N TYR A 59 39.83 65.99 72.93
CA TYR A 59 40.08 66.47 71.57
C TYR A 59 39.50 67.87 71.32
N SER A 60 38.39 68.22 71.99
CA SER A 60 37.79 69.56 71.92
C SER A 60 38.73 70.63 72.48
N GLU A 61 39.41 70.34 73.59
CA GLU A 61 40.46 71.21 74.10
C GLU A 61 41.64 71.35 73.14
N GLN A 62 42.09 70.24 72.56
CA GLN A 62 43.18 70.28 71.57
C GLN A 62 42.78 71.08 70.33
N PHE A 63 41.54 70.93 69.88
CA PHE A 63 40.98 71.64 68.73
C PHE A 63 40.95 73.16 69.00
N ALA A 64 40.50 73.57 70.18
CA ALA A 64 40.54 74.96 70.60
C ALA A 64 41.97 75.52 70.67
N LYS A 65 42.92 74.75 71.20
CA LYS A 65 44.34 75.15 71.28
C LYS A 65 44.98 75.32 69.89
N LYS A 66 44.72 74.40 68.95
CA LYS A 66 45.35 74.38 67.62
C LYS A 66 44.70 75.34 66.63
N LEU A 67 43.38 75.34 66.55
CA LEU A 67 42.62 76.04 65.50
C LEU A 67 41.88 77.28 66.00
N ARG A 68 41.95 77.59 67.32
CA ARG A 68 41.25 78.71 67.94
C ARG A 68 39.73 78.70 67.70
N ARG A 69 39.16 77.51 67.50
CA ARG A 69 37.72 77.28 67.34
C ARG A 69 37.22 76.43 68.49
N HIS A 70 36.08 76.81 69.07
CA HIS A 70 35.48 76.10 70.19
C HIS A 70 34.33 75.21 69.73
N ASN A 71 34.35 73.97 70.20
CA ASN A 71 33.24 73.03 70.17
C ASN A 71 32.86 72.69 71.61
N PHE A 72 31.56 72.58 71.88
CA PHE A 72 31.05 72.33 73.23
C PHE A 72 30.48 70.93 73.32
N THR A 73 31.01 70.15 74.25
CA THR A 73 30.47 68.84 74.61
C THR A 73 29.48 69.04 75.75
N THR A 74 28.20 68.73 75.50
CA THR A 74 27.15 68.82 76.52
C THR A 74 26.66 67.43 76.92
N PRO A 75 26.12 67.24 78.13
CA PRO A 75 25.46 65.99 78.51
C PRO A 75 24.33 65.59 77.55
N LYS A 76 23.66 66.57 76.91
CA LYS A 76 22.67 66.30 75.86
C LYS A 76 23.28 65.57 74.66
N ASN A 77 24.48 65.98 74.20
CA ASN A 77 25.18 65.29 73.12
C ASN A 77 25.47 63.82 73.46
N TYR A 78 25.73 63.50 74.74
CA TYR A 78 25.95 62.13 75.19
C TYR A 78 24.65 61.30 75.14
N LEU A 79 23.54 61.85 75.61
CA LEU A 79 22.23 61.20 75.52
C LEU A 79 21.79 61.00 74.07
N ASP A 80 22.03 62.00 73.21
CA ASP A 80 21.72 61.93 71.78
C ASP A 80 22.60 60.86 71.08
N PHE A 81 23.87 60.73 71.47
CA PHE A 81 24.76 59.67 71.00
C PHE A 81 24.21 58.27 71.35
N ILE A 82 23.85 58.05 72.61
CA ILE A 82 23.30 56.75 73.06
C ILE A 82 21.97 56.45 72.34
N SER A 83 21.07 57.43 72.26
CA SER A 83 19.77 57.23 71.59
C SER A 83 19.94 56.94 70.08
N THR A 84 20.89 57.59 69.42
CA THR A 84 21.22 57.34 68.01
C THR A 84 21.80 55.95 67.82
N TYR A 85 22.68 55.51 68.72
CA TYR A 85 23.22 54.15 68.72
C TYR A 85 22.11 53.10 68.83
N LEU A 86 21.17 53.26 69.78
CA LEU A 86 20.07 52.32 69.97
C LEU A 86 19.14 52.25 68.74
N LYS A 87 18.79 53.40 68.16
CA LYS A 87 18.00 53.46 66.91
C LYS A 87 18.71 52.80 65.73
N LEU A 88 20.02 53.03 65.63
CA LEU A 88 20.84 52.43 64.58
C LEU A 88 20.91 50.91 64.73
N LEU A 89 21.09 50.42 65.96
CA LEU A 89 21.13 48.99 66.28
C LEU A 89 19.81 48.30 65.89
N GLU A 90 18.68 48.87 66.30
CA GLU A 90 17.36 48.34 65.96
C GLU A 90 17.15 48.26 64.44
N ARG A 91 17.47 49.35 63.72
CA ARG A 91 17.36 49.39 62.26
C ARG A 91 18.23 48.33 61.60
N LYS A 92 19.49 48.20 62.03
CA LYS A 92 20.44 47.23 61.45
C LYS A 92 20.03 45.79 61.73
N ASN A 93 19.49 45.51 62.90
CA ASN A 93 18.96 44.18 63.20
C ASN A 93 17.73 43.85 62.35
N LYS A 94 16.81 44.80 62.14
CA LYS A 94 15.68 44.60 61.20
C LYS A 94 16.15 44.34 59.77
N GLU A 95 17.13 45.09 59.29
CA GLU A 95 17.75 44.87 57.97
C GLU A 95 18.39 43.48 57.86
N ASN A 96 19.14 43.05 58.88
CA ASN A 96 19.77 41.73 58.91
C ASN A 96 18.74 40.60 58.95
N LEU A 97 17.70 40.73 59.77
CA LEU A 97 16.64 39.73 59.89
C LEU A 97 15.87 39.59 58.57
N ALA A 98 15.57 40.70 57.89
CA ALA A 98 14.96 40.67 56.56
C ALA A 98 15.87 39.97 55.52
N GLN A 99 17.19 40.21 55.58
CA GLN A 99 18.14 39.51 54.71
C GLN A 99 18.21 38.01 55.01
N GLN A 100 18.22 37.62 56.28
CA GLN A 100 18.18 36.22 56.70
C GLN A 100 16.92 35.53 56.21
N GLN A 101 15.75 36.15 56.37
CA GLN A 101 14.48 35.61 55.86
C GLN A 101 14.49 35.43 54.34
N ARG A 102 15.02 36.42 53.60
CA ARG A 102 15.16 36.32 52.15
C ARG A 102 16.07 35.15 51.74
N LEU A 103 17.20 34.99 52.43
CA LEU A 103 18.13 33.88 52.17
C LEU A 103 17.52 32.53 52.52
N ALA A 104 16.79 32.44 53.63
CA ALA A 104 16.09 31.22 54.03
C ALA A 104 15.03 30.82 52.99
N GLY A 105 14.20 31.76 52.52
CA GLY A 105 13.24 31.50 51.45
C GLY A 105 13.92 31.13 50.12
N GLY A 106 15.07 31.73 49.81
CA GLY A 106 15.88 31.34 48.65
C GLY A 106 16.42 29.91 48.76
N LEU A 107 16.86 29.50 49.95
CA LEU A 107 17.36 28.15 50.21
C LEU A 107 16.23 27.11 50.07
N GLU A 108 15.05 27.42 50.61
CA GLU A 108 13.85 26.58 50.46
C GLU A 108 13.50 26.38 48.98
N LYS A 109 13.54 27.44 48.16
CA LYS A 109 13.31 27.32 46.72
C LYS A 109 14.34 26.49 45.98
N ILE A 110 15.60 26.53 46.42
CA ILE A 110 16.65 25.67 45.86
C ILE A 110 16.40 24.20 46.23
N ASP A 111 15.95 23.93 47.45
CA ASP A 111 15.62 22.57 47.90
C ASP A 111 14.41 22.01 47.14
N GLU A 112 13.34 22.82 46.97
CA GLU A 112 12.18 22.48 46.13
C GLU A 112 12.63 22.12 44.69
N ALA A 113 13.44 22.97 44.06
CA ALA A 113 13.95 22.72 42.71
C ALA A 113 14.82 21.46 42.64
N GLN A 114 15.58 21.15 43.70
CA GLN A 114 16.38 19.93 43.77
C GLN A 114 15.50 18.68 43.85
N VAL A 115 14.37 18.73 44.57
CA VAL A 115 13.38 17.64 44.60
C VAL A 115 12.74 17.46 43.22
N GLU A 116 12.30 18.55 42.59
CA GLU A 116 11.73 18.50 41.23
C GLU A 116 12.71 17.93 40.20
N LEU A 117 13.99 18.29 40.30
CA LEU A 117 15.02 17.79 39.40
C LEU A 117 15.23 16.28 39.56
N LYS A 118 15.18 15.75 40.80
CA LYS A 118 15.25 14.30 41.05
C LYS A 118 14.04 13.57 40.46
N GLU A 119 12.83 14.13 40.59
CA GLU A 119 11.65 13.54 39.96
C GLU A 119 11.74 13.55 38.44
N LEU A 120 12.22 14.65 37.85
CA LEU A 120 12.38 14.77 36.41
C LEU A 120 13.41 13.79 35.87
N ASP A 121 14.55 13.62 36.57
CA ASP A 121 15.56 12.62 36.19
C ASP A 121 14.99 11.21 36.23
N ALA A 122 14.23 10.86 37.28
CA ALA A 122 13.56 9.57 37.36
C ALA A 122 12.58 9.33 36.18
N ARG A 123 11.77 10.35 35.83
CA ARG A 123 10.86 10.29 34.67
C ARG A 123 11.64 10.13 33.35
N LEU A 124 12.74 10.86 33.19
CA LEU A 124 13.62 10.78 32.02
C LEU A 124 14.23 9.39 31.85
N GLN A 125 14.67 8.76 32.94
CA GLN A 125 15.22 7.39 32.88
C GLN A 125 14.16 6.38 32.41
N VAL A 126 12.91 6.50 32.86
CA VAL A 126 11.80 5.65 32.39
C VAL A 126 11.52 5.89 30.92
N GLN A 127 11.37 7.16 30.51
CA GLN A 127 11.09 7.51 29.11
C GLN A 127 12.21 7.08 28.16
N ARG A 128 13.49 7.20 28.56
CA ARG A 128 14.62 6.71 27.76
C ARG A 128 14.53 5.22 27.47
N LYS A 129 14.19 4.41 28.48
CA LYS A 129 14.01 2.96 28.31
C LYS A 129 12.85 2.66 27.36
N GLU A 130 11.74 3.38 27.49
CA GLU A 130 10.58 3.21 26.60
C GLU A 130 10.89 3.59 25.15
N VAL A 131 11.60 4.71 24.94
CA VAL A 131 12.03 5.16 23.60
C VAL A 131 12.96 4.14 22.95
N LEU A 132 13.93 3.59 23.70
CA LEU A 132 14.82 2.55 23.19
C LEU A 132 14.03 1.31 22.76
N LYS A 133 13.10 0.83 23.61
CA LYS A 133 12.25 -0.32 23.29
C LYS A 133 11.41 -0.07 22.04
N ARG A 134 10.74 1.07 21.94
CA ARG A 134 9.93 1.43 20.76
C ARG A 134 10.79 1.59 19.51
N SER A 135 12.02 2.10 19.65
CA SER A 135 12.96 2.20 18.53
C SER A 135 13.40 0.83 18.03
N GLU A 136 13.68 -0.11 18.94
CA GLU A 136 13.97 -1.51 18.59
C GLU A 136 12.78 -2.18 17.89
N GLU A 137 11.57 -2.03 18.44
CA GLU A 137 10.33 -2.53 17.83
C GLU A 137 10.12 -1.93 16.42
N CYS A 138 10.36 -0.63 16.25
CA CYS A 138 10.26 0.04 14.95
C CYS A 138 11.30 -0.47 13.95
N GLN A 139 12.54 -0.72 14.38
CA GLN A 139 13.58 -1.31 13.53
C GLN A 139 13.20 -2.71 13.05
N ILE A 140 12.63 -3.55 13.94
CA ILE A 140 12.14 -4.89 13.57
C ILE A 140 11.02 -4.78 12.52
N LEU A 141 10.02 -3.91 12.77
CA LEU A 141 8.91 -3.70 11.82
C LEU A 141 9.39 -3.18 10.47
N LEU A 142 10.38 -2.27 10.45
CA LEU A 142 10.97 -1.77 9.20
C LEU A 142 11.67 -2.90 8.43
N ALA A 143 12.37 -3.80 9.10
CA ALA A 143 12.99 -4.96 8.47
C ALA A 143 11.95 -5.91 7.88
N GLU A 144 10.87 -6.21 8.61
CA GLU A 144 9.76 -7.04 8.09
C GLU A 144 9.06 -6.40 6.89
N ILE A 145 8.83 -5.09 6.92
CA ILE A 145 8.24 -4.36 5.79
C ILE A 145 9.16 -4.43 4.58
N ALA A 146 10.48 -4.27 4.77
CA ALA A 146 11.46 -4.37 3.69
C ALA A 146 11.44 -5.77 3.05
N GLU A 147 11.42 -6.83 3.86
CA GLU A 147 11.33 -8.22 3.39
C GLU A 147 10.01 -8.49 2.63
N LYS A 148 8.87 -8.13 3.23
CA LYS A 148 7.56 -8.29 2.58
C LYS A 148 7.45 -7.48 1.29
N THR A 149 8.02 -6.28 1.24
CA THR A 149 8.05 -5.44 0.03
C THR A 149 8.92 -6.07 -1.06
N ALA A 150 10.07 -6.67 -0.70
CA ALA A 150 10.92 -7.37 -1.65
C ALA A 150 10.20 -8.60 -2.24
N SER A 151 9.57 -9.42 -1.40
CA SER A 151 8.77 -10.57 -1.84
C SER A 151 7.56 -10.17 -2.69
N ALA A 152 6.86 -9.09 -2.33
CA ALA A 152 5.75 -8.56 -3.12
C ALA A 152 6.21 -8.09 -4.52
N ARG A 153 7.36 -7.42 -4.62
CA ARG A 153 7.95 -7.03 -5.92
C ARG A 153 8.35 -8.22 -6.78
N GLU A 154 8.86 -9.29 -6.17
CA GLU A 154 9.19 -10.53 -6.89
C GLU A 154 7.91 -11.18 -7.43
N MET A 155 6.88 -11.33 -6.60
CA MET A 155 5.56 -11.83 -7.02
C MET A 155 4.92 -10.95 -8.10
N GLU A 156 5.03 -9.62 -8.01
CA GLU A 156 4.54 -8.70 -9.04
C GLU A 156 5.31 -8.91 -10.36
N GLY A 157 6.64 -9.06 -10.29
CA GLY A 157 7.47 -9.41 -11.44
C GLY A 157 7.02 -10.72 -12.11
N GLU A 158 6.80 -11.77 -11.32
CA GLU A 158 6.27 -13.04 -11.82
C GLU A 158 4.87 -12.89 -12.43
N ALA A 159 3.98 -12.13 -11.79
CA ALA A 159 2.63 -11.90 -12.27
C ALA A 159 2.63 -11.16 -13.62
N ILE A 160 3.51 -10.17 -13.80
CA ILE A 160 3.68 -9.46 -15.08
C ILE A 160 4.18 -10.41 -16.17
N VAL A 161 5.15 -11.28 -15.86
CA VAL A 161 5.67 -12.28 -16.83
C VAL A 161 4.57 -13.27 -17.22
N LYS A 162 3.84 -13.81 -16.23
CA LYS A 162 2.72 -14.73 -16.46
C LYS A 162 1.61 -14.05 -17.27
N LYS A 163 1.26 -12.80 -16.97
CA LYS A 163 0.28 -12.02 -17.74
C LYS A 163 0.69 -11.84 -19.19
N LYS A 164 1.94 -11.42 -19.46
CA LYS A 164 2.46 -11.29 -20.83
C LYS A 164 2.40 -12.63 -21.58
N SER A 165 2.75 -13.74 -20.92
CA SER A 165 2.65 -15.07 -21.53
C SER A 165 1.19 -15.45 -21.85
N LEU A 166 0.26 -15.14 -20.96
CA LEU A 166 -1.17 -15.37 -21.18
C LEU A 166 -1.71 -14.51 -22.31
N ASP A 167 -1.33 -13.23 -22.40
CA ASP A 167 -1.77 -12.33 -23.47
C ASP A 167 -1.28 -12.84 -24.86
N VAL A 168 -0.03 -13.31 -24.95
CA VAL A 168 0.50 -13.93 -26.17
C VAL A 168 -0.27 -15.20 -26.52
N LYS A 169 -0.46 -16.11 -25.55
CA LYS A 169 -1.24 -17.34 -25.77
C LYS A 169 -2.68 -17.05 -26.17
N GLN A 170 -3.31 -16.05 -25.57
CA GLN A 170 -4.69 -15.65 -25.90
C GLN A 170 -4.79 -15.08 -27.32
N ALA A 171 -3.80 -14.30 -27.76
CA ALA A 171 -3.72 -13.81 -29.13
C ALA A 171 -3.56 -14.97 -30.12
N GLU A 172 -2.66 -15.93 -29.83
CA GLU A 172 -2.46 -17.13 -30.64
C GLU A 172 -3.73 -17.99 -30.73
N ILE A 173 -4.42 -18.21 -29.60
CA ILE A 173 -5.69 -18.95 -29.55
C ILE A 173 -6.76 -18.22 -30.36
N SER A 174 -6.85 -16.89 -30.28
CA SER A 174 -7.85 -16.12 -31.01
C SER A 174 -7.63 -16.17 -32.53
N ILE A 175 -6.37 -16.13 -32.98
CA ILE A 175 -6.03 -16.30 -34.41
C ILE A 175 -6.42 -17.71 -34.88
N LYS A 176 -5.99 -18.75 -34.16
CA LYS A 176 -6.30 -20.15 -34.50
C LYS A 176 -7.80 -20.44 -34.48
N LYS A 177 -8.55 -19.82 -33.56
CA LYS A 177 -10.02 -19.89 -33.52
C LYS A 177 -10.64 -19.25 -34.75
N GLY A 178 -10.19 -18.04 -35.11
CA GLY A 178 -10.66 -17.34 -36.31
C GLY A 178 -10.43 -18.16 -37.59
N GLU A 179 -9.25 -18.77 -37.73
CA GLU A 179 -8.95 -19.67 -38.86
C GLU A 179 -9.86 -20.91 -38.88
N ALA A 180 -10.11 -21.54 -37.74
CA ALA A 180 -11.00 -22.69 -37.63
C ALA A 180 -12.47 -22.34 -37.96
N ASP A 181 -12.95 -21.18 -37.51
CA ASP A 181 -14.32 -20.71 -37.76
C ASP A 181 -14.55 -20.38 -39.25
N ILE A 182 -13.56 -19.80 -39.94
CA ILE A 182 -13.62 -19.53 -41.40
C ILE A 182 -13.66 -20.83 -42.19
N GLU A 183 -12.78 -21.79 -41.87
CA GLU A 183 -12.75 -23.09 -42.55
C GLU A 183 -14.05 -23.88 -42.32
N LEU A 184 -14.62 -23.82 -41.11
CA LEU A 184 -15.92 -24.43 -40.80
C LEU A 184 -17.07 -23.77 -41.58
N ALA A 185 -17.09 -22.44 -41.66
CA ALA A 185 -18.10 -21.69 -42.41
C ALA A 185 -18.10 -22.02 -43.91
N ALA A 186 -16.93 -22.34 -44.49
CA ALA A 186 -16.83 -22.78 -45.88
C ALA A 186 -17.39 -24.20 -46.12
N ALA A 187 -17.42 -25.07 -45.09
CA ALA A 187 -17.91 -26.45 -45.22
C ALA A 187 -19.43 -26.59 -45.01
N LEU A 188 -20.06 -25.70 -44.23
CA LEU A 188 -21.50 -25.70 -43.99
C LEU A 188 -22.35 -25.61 -45.27
N PRO A 189 -22.09 -24.70 -46.24
CA PRO A 189 -22.89 -24.61 -47.46
C PRO A 189 -22.75 -25.86 -48.34
N ALA A 190 -21.55 -26.45 -48.42
CA ALA A 190 -21.34 -27.71 -49.16
C ALA A 190 -22.15 -28.88 -48.56
N LEU A 191 -22.30 -28.93 -47.23
CA LEU A 191 -23.11 -29.94 -46.54
C LEU A 191 -24.60 -29.73 -46.78
N GLU A 192 -25.07 -28.49 -46.76
CA GLU A 192 -26.47 -28.16 -47.08
C GLU A 192 -26.81 -28.48 -48.54
N GLU A 193 -25.90 -28.21 -49.47
CA GLU A 193 -26.07 -28.59 -50.88
C GLU A 193 -26.09 -30.10 -51.09
N ALA A 194 -25.26 -30.86 -50.37
CA ALA A 194 -25.33 -32.32 -50.37
C ALA A 194 -26.71 -32.81 -49.90
N ARG A 195 -27.24 -32.24 -48.81
CA ARG A 195 -28.58 -32.57 -48.29
C ARG A 195 -29.71 -32.21 -49.26
N LYS A 196 -29.59 -31.08 -49.96
CA LYS A 196 -30.54 -30.68 -51.02
C LYS A 196 -30.53 -31.67 -52.19
N ALA A 197 -29.33 -32.07 -52.66
CA ALA A 197 -29.18 -33.03 -53.75
C ALA A 197 -29.83 -34.40 -53.45
N VAL A 198 -29.84 -34.85 -52.19
CA VAL A 198 -30.53 -36.09 -51.79
C VAL A 198 -32.05 -35.91 -51.74
N LYS A 199 -32.54 -34.75 -51.27
CA LYS A 199 -33.98 -34.45 -51.21
C LYS A 199 -34.63 -34.31 -52.59
N GLU A 200 -33.85 -33.96 -53.61
CA GLU A 200 -34.31 -33.87 -55.01
C GLU A 200 -34.52 -35.26 -55.66
N ILE A 201 -33.98 -36.34 -55.07
CA ILE A 201 -34.13 -37.71 -55.59
C ILE A 201 -35.48 -38.29 -55.13
N THR A 202 -36.32 -38.68 -56.08
CA THR A 202 -37.61 -39.31 -55.78
C THR A 202 -37.50 -40.83 -55.73
N ASN A 203 -38.25 -41.51 -54.86
CA ASN A 203 -38.25 -42.99 -54.72
C ASN A 203 -38.47 -43.74 -56.04
N ASN A 204 -39.24 -43.18 -56.98
CA ASN A 204 -39.47 -43.74 -58.30
C ASN A 204 -38.18 -43.80 -59.15
N GLN A 205 -37.30 -42.79 -59.03
CA GLN A 205 -36.04 -42.74 -59.77
C GLN A 205 -35.00 -43.72 -59.20
N VAL A 206 -35.06 -44.02 -57.90
CA VAL A 206 -34.24 -45.08 -57.27
C VAL A 206 -34.70 -46.47 -57.75
N ALA A 207 -36.01 -46.68 -57.89
CA ALA A 207 -36.57 -47.91 -58.42
C ALA A 207 -36.19 -48.15 -59.89
N GLU A 208 -36.06 -47.08 -60.69
CA GLU A 208 -35.61 -47.12 -62.09
C GLU A 208 -34.14 -47.59 -62.20
N ILE A 209 -33.23 -47.04 -61.40
CA ILE A 209 -31.83 -47.47 -61.37
C ILE A 209 -31.69 -48.92 -60.90
N ARG A 210 -32.52 -49.36 -59.95
CA ARG A 210 -32.54 -50.74 -59.46
C ARG A 210 -32.95 -51.75 -60.54
N GLY A 211 -33.84 -51.36 -61.46
CA GLY A 211 -34.40 -52.21 -62.51
C GLY A 211 -33.45 -52.56 -63.66
N PHE A 212 -32.26 -51.96 -63.73
CA PHE A 212 -31.29 -52.26 -64.78
C PHE A 212 -30.67 -53.66 -64.61
N LYS A 213 -30.90 -54.56 -65.59
CA LYS A 213 -30.28 -55.90 -65.65
C LYS A 213 -28.76 -55.84 -65.89
N GLN A 214 -28.29 -54.84 -66.64
CA GLN A 214 -26.89 -54.44 -66.78
C GLN A 214 -26.82 -52.90 -66.76
N PRO A 215 -26.29 -52.26 -65.70
CA PRO A 215 -26.17 -50.81 -65.65
C PRO A 215 -25.01 -50.31 -66.53
N ALA A 216 -25.14 -49.09 -67.06
CA ALA A 216 -24.01 -48.39 -67.68
C ALA A 216 -22.90 -48.17 -66.63
N VAL A 217 -21.63 -48.28 -67.06
CA VAL A 217 -20.46 -48.20 -66.18
C VAL A 217 -20.48 -46.94 -65.31
N SER A 218 -20.90 -45.80 -65.87
CA SER A 218 -21.00 -44.53 -65.13
C SER A 218 -22.04 -44.56 -64.00
N VAL A 219 -23.21 -45.17 -64.22
CA VAL A 219 -24.28 -45.26 -63.21
C VAL A 219 -23.90 -46.24 -62.10
N ALA A 220 -23.29 -47.38 -62.47
CA ALA A 220 -22.80 -48.36 -61.50
C ALA A 220 -21.73 -47.77 -60.57
N THR A 221 -20.82 -46.95 -61.11
CA THR A 221 -19.74 -46.34 -60.33
C THR A 221 -20.23 -45.22 -59.39
N VAL A 222 -21.28 -44.48 -59.75
CA VAL A 222 -21.96 -43.56 -58.81
C VAL A 222 -22.68 -44.31 -57.69
N CYS A 223 -23.36 -45.43 -57.99
CA CYS A 223 -23.98 -46.23 -56.94
C CYS A 223 -22.92 -46.85 -56.00
N ARG A 224 -21.73 -47.18 -56.52
CA ARG A 224 -20.59 -47.62 -55.70
C ARG A 224 -20.04 -46.51 -54.81
N SER A 225 -19.98 -45.26 -55.27
CA SER A 225 -19.56 -44.13 -54.42
C SER A 225 -20.54 -43.92 -53.26
N VAL A 226 -21.85 -44.04 -53.52
CA VAL A 226 -22.86 -43.98 -52.46
C VAL A 226 -22.78 -45.17 -51.50
N LEU A 227 -22.50 -46.38 -52.00
CA LEU A 227 -22.29 -47.57 -51.16
C LEU A 227 -21.07 -47.40 -50.24
N ALA A 228 -19.96 -46.87 -50.75
CA ALA A 228 -18.77 -46.63 -49.96
C ALA A 228 -18.99 -45.59 -48.83
N ILE A 229 -19.90 -44.62 -49.00
CA ILE A 229 -20.29 -43.67 -47.94
C ILE A 229 -21.08 -44.37 -46.82
N LEU A 230 -22.07 -45.21 -47.18
CA LEU A 230 -23.00 -45.82 -46.22
C LEU A 230 -22.47 -47.10 -45.57
N ARG A 231 -21.70 -47.91 -46.32
CA ARG A 231 -21.17 -49.21 -45.88
C ARG A 231 -19.70 -49.37 -46.31
N PRO A 232 -18.74 -48.86 -45.52
CA PRO A 232 -17.31 -48.90 -45.88
C PRO A 232 -16.69 -50.31 -46.01
N GLN A 233 -17.40 -51.33 -45.51
CA GLN A 233 -16.95 -52.73 -45.37
C GLN A 233 -17.62 -53.70 -46.35
N SER A 234 -18.54 -53.22 -47.20
CA SER A 234 -19.23 -54.06 -48.17
C SER A 234 -18.37 -54.25 -49.44
N ALA A 235 -18.59 -55.33 -50.19
CA ALA A 235 -17.86 -55.58 -51.43
C ALA A 235 -18.38 -54.63 -52.53
N ASP A 236 -17.50 -54.14 -53.40
CA ASP A 236 -17.82 -53.17 -54.47
C ASP A 236 -18.62 -53.77 -55.65
N THR A 237 -19.58 -54.65 -55.34
CA THR A 237 -20.37 -55.43 -56.30
C THR A 237 -21.73 -54.77 -56.57
N TRP A 238 -22.20 -54.82 -57.81
CA TRP A 238 -23.50 -54.25 -58.21
C TRP A 238 -24.68 -54.85 -57.43
N ALA A 239 -24.63 -56.14 -57.08
CA ALA A 239 -25.66 -56.81 -56.28
C ALA A 239 -25.84 -56.17 -54.89
N GLU A 240 -24.77 -55.70 -54.26
CA GLU A 240 -24.82 -55.03 -52.96
C GLU A 240 -25.32 -53.58 -53.10
N CYS A 241 -25.00 -52.91 -54.21
CA CYS A 241 -25.61 -51.62 -54.56
C CYS A 241 -27.14 -51.74 -54.74
N GLN A 242 -27.60 -52.81 -55.39
CA GLN A 242 -29.04 -53.10 -55.55
C GLN A 242 -29.73 -53.41 -54.21
N ALA A 243 -29.06 -54.16 -53.33
CA ALA A 243 -29.57 -54.46 -51.99
C ALA A 243 -29.68 -53.19 -51.12
N MET A 244 -28.71 -52.29 -51.24
CA MET A 244 -28.72 -51.00 -50.54
C MET A 244 -29.83 -50.06 -51.06
N MET A 245 -30.05 -50.00 -52.37
CA MET A 245 -31.17 -49.23 -52.97
C MET A 245 -32.56 -49.85 -52.73
N ALA A 246 -32.63 -51.10 -52.25
CA ALA A 246 -33.89 -51.77 -51.93
C ALA A 246 -34.41 -51.45 -50.51
N ASP A 247 -33.57 -50.86 -49.65
CA ASP A 247 -33.95 -50.45 -48.31
C ASP A 247 -34.89 -49.23 -48.36
N VAL A 248 -36.06 -49.33 -47.72
CA VAL A 248 -37.07 -48.26 -47.64
C VAL A 248 -36.52 -47.03 -46.90
N GLY A 249 -35.48 -47.21 -46.07
CA GLY A 249 -34.79 -46.15 -45.36
C GLY A 249 -33.60 -45.51 -46.09
N PHE A 250 -33.26 -45.94 -47.31
CA PHE A 250 -32.02 -45.55 -48.00
C PHE A 250 -31.81 -44.03 -48.12
N LEU A 251 -32.81 -43.26 -48.58
CA LEU A 251 -32.69 -41.80 -48.70
C LEU A 251 -32.54 -41.12 -47.33
N ARG A 252 -33.16 -41.66 -46.28
CA ARG A 252 -33.01 -41.16 -44.90
C ARG A 252 -31.62 -41.47 -44.34
N GLN A 253 -31.08 -42.65 -44.62
CA GLN A 253 -29.72 -43.02 -44.26
C GLN A 253 -28.68 -42.12 -44.93
N LEU A 254 -28.94 -41.64 -46.16
CA LEU A 254 -28.09 -40.65 -46.84
C LEU A 254 -28.14 -39.25 -46.21
N LEU A 255 -29.27 -38.86 -45.63
CA LEU A 255 -29.44 -37.57 -44.94
C LEU A 255 -28.79 -37.56 -43.54
N ASP A 256 -28.83 -38.71 -42.85
CA ASP A 256 -28.35 -38.87 -41.48
C ASP A 256 -26.91 -39.42 -41.39
N VAL A 257 -26.14 -39.44 -42.50
CA VAL A 257 -24.74 -39.91 -42.47
C VAL A 257 -23.91 -39.02 -41.54
N PRO A 258 -23.26 -39.59 -40.50
CA PRO A 258 -22.33 -38.86 -39.67
C PRO A 258 -21.02 -38.66 -40.44
N ILE A 259 -20.94 -37.56 -41.19
CA ILE A 259 -19.75 -37.16 -41.97
C ILE A 259 -18.50 -37.11 -41.07
N GLU A 260 -18.68 -36.86 -39.77
CA GLU A 260 -17.65 -36.81 -38.72
C GLU A 260 -16.95 -38.15 -38.43
N LYS A 261 -17.59 -39.28 -38.77
CA LYS A 261 -17.11 -40.65 -38.47
C LYS A 261 -16.59 -41.40 -39.70
N LEU A 262 -16.53 -40.75 -40.86
CA LEU A 262 -16.00 -41.37 -42.08
C LEU A 262 -14.47 -41.53 -41.96
N SER A 263 -13.98 -42.76 -42.15
CA SER A 263 -12.56 -43.10 -42.03
C SER A 263 -11.75 -42.61 -43.25
N GLN A 264 -10.44 -42.36 -43.06
CA GLN A 264 -9.50 -42.04 -44.16
C GLN A 264 -9.51 -43.09 -45.26
N THR A 265 -9.78 -44.35 -44.91
CA THR A 265 -9.89 -45.45 -45.88
C THR A 265 -11.11 -45.25 -46.79
N THR A 266 -12.22 -44.76 -46.25
CA THR A 266 -13.45 -44.45 -46.98
C THR A 266 -13.26 -43.26 -47.91
N GLU A 267 -12.63 -42.18 -47.45
CA GLU A 267 -12.30 -41.00 -48.26
C GLU A 267 -11.43 -41.35 -49.48
N ARG A 268 -10.37 -42.15 -49.27
CA ARG A 268 -9.49 -42.61 -50.35
C ARG A 268 -10.24 -43.47 -51.37
N LYS A 269 -11.07 -44.40 -50.91
CA LYS A 269 -11.93 -45.24 -51.77
C LYS A 269 -12.90 -44.39 -52.58
N LEU A 270 -13.58 -43.42 -51.96
CA LEU A 270 -14.52 -42.52 -52.63
C LEU A 270 -13.84 -41.68 -53.69
N ARG A 271 -12.66 -41.14 -53.40
CA ARG A 271 -11.88 -40.39 -54.37
C ARG A 271 -11.50 -41.27 -55.58
N THR A 272 -10.97 -42.47 -55.35
CA THR A 272 -10.60 -43.38 -56.45
C THR A 272 -11.82 -43.77 -57.29
N ILE A 273 -12.97 -44.04 -56.67
CA ILE A 273 -14.20 -44.37 -57.40
C ILE A 273 -14.70 -43.18 -58.24
N LEU A 274 -14.62 -41.96 -57.71
CA LEU A 274 -15.02 -40.74 -58.43
C LEU A 274 -14.02 -40.37 -59.54
N GLU A 275 -12.71 -40.53 -59.32
CA GLU A 275 -11.67 -40.36 -60.35
C GLU A 275 -11.84 -41.38 -61.49
N MET A 276 -12.16 -42.64 -61.17
CA MET A 276 -12.47 -43.67 -62.18
C MET A 276 -13.75 -43.34 -62.96
N LEU A 277 -14.76 -42.76 -62.30
CA LEU A 277 -15.98 -42.29 -62.96
C LEU A 277 -15.67 -41.12 -63.91
N GLU A 278 -14.85 -40.17 -63.47
CA GLU A 278 -14.41 -39.02 -64.26
C GLU A 278 -13.67 -39.47 -65.52
N GLU A 279 -12.68 -40.36 -65.38
CA GLU A 279 -11.95 -40.91 -66.53
C GLU A 279 -12.86 -41.67 -67.50
N SER A 280 -13.86 -42.39 -66.98
CA SER A 280 -14.82 -43.13 -67.80
C SER A 280 -15.78 -42.22 -68.57
N LEU A 281 -16.18 -41.07 -68.01
CA LEU A 281 -17.08 -40.11 -68.66
C LEU A 281 -16.33 -39.17 -69.61
N LEU A 282 -15.10 -38.77 -69.26
CA LEU A 282 -14.24 -37.93 -70.10
C LEU A 282 -13.76 -38.64 -71.36
N LYS A 283 -13.59 -39.98 -71.33
CA LYS A 283 -13.27 -40.77 -72.53
C LYS A 283 -14.40 -40.79 -73.58
N GLU A 284 -15.66 -40.57 -73.18
CA GLU A 284 -16.80 -40.54 -74.10
C GLU A 284 -16.99 -39.18 -74.78
N VAL A 285 -16.45 -38.11 -74.19
CA VAL A 285 -16.55 -36.73 -74.70
C VAL A 285 -15.13 -36.23 -74.89
N ASN A 286 -14.56 -36.47 -76.09
CA ASN A 286 -13.17 -36.19 -76.45
C ASN A 286 -12.83 -34.67 -76.39
N ASN A 287 -12.81 -34.08 -75.19
CA ASN A 287 -12.57 -32.66 -74.95
C ASN A 287 -11.82 -32.41 -73.64
N VAL A 288 -10.99 -31.37 -73.70
CA VAL A 288 -10.10 -30.87 -72.65
C VAL A 288 -10.87 -30.29 -71.47
N ILE A 289 -10.33 -30.54 -70.29
CA ILE A 289 -10.79 -30.14 -68.95
C ILE A 289 -11.02 -28.62 -68.86
N PRO A 290 -12.23 -28.12 -68.55
CA PRO A 290 -12.42 -26.78 -68.02
C PRO A 290 -12.26 -26.76 -66.49
N ASP A 291 -12.04 -25.57 -65.91
CA ASP A 291 -11.94 -25.24 -64.47
C ASP A 291 -12.61 -26.22 -63.47
N PRO A 292 -12.06 -26.42 -62.25
CA PRO A 292 -12.61 -27.36 -61.25
C PRO A 292 -14.12 -27.21 -60.99
N ASP A 293 -14.64 -25.98 -61.00
CA ASP A 293 -16.05 -25.70 -60.76
C ASP A 293 -16.93 -26.01 -61.99
N LYS A 294 -16.45 -25.71 -63.20
CA LYS A 294 -17.13 -26.06 -64.47
C LYS A 294 -17.03 -27.55 -64.79
N LYS A 295 -16.00 -28.23 -64.28
CA LYS A 295 -15.79 -29.68 -64.38
C LYS A 295 -16.90 -30.47 -63.66
N ASN A 296 -17.25 -30.07 -62.43
CA ASN A 296 -18.30 -30.73 -61.66
C ASN A 296 -19.68 -30.54 -62.30
N GLU A 297 -19.93 -29.36 -62.88
CA GLU A 297 -21.17 -29.05 -63.59
C GLU A 297 -21.31 -29.87 -64.89
N LEU A 298 -20.23 -30.00 -65.67
CA LEU A 298 -20.20 -30.83 -66.89
C LEU A 298 -20.42 -32.32 -66.59
N LEU A 299 -19.81 -32.83 -65.52
CA LEU A 299 -20.00 -34.21 -65.06
C LEU A 299 -21.46 -34.47 -64.66
N LEU A 300 -22.09 -33.48 -64.03
CA LEU A 300 -23.50 -33.52 -63.63
C LEU A 300 -24.43 -33.53 -64.84
N GLU A 301 -24.16 -32.71 -65.87
CA GLU A 301 -24.95 -32.69 -67.11
C GLU A 301 -24.86 -33.99 -67.92
N LEU A 302 -23.66 -34.56 -68.03
CA LEU A 302 -23.45 -35.85 -68.70
C LEU A 302 -24.14 -36.99 -67.95
N MET A 303 -24.15 -36.95 -66.62
CA MET A 303 -24.90 -37.91 -65.82
C MET A 303 -26.42 -37.69 -65.90
N LYS A 304 -26.92 -36.44 -65.94
CA LYS A 304 -28.36 -36.16 -66.13
C LYS A 304 -28.90 -36.77 -67.44
N LYS A 305 -28.10 -36.74 -68.51
CA LYS A 305 -28.44 -37.37 -69.80
C LYS A 305 -28.56 -38.90 -69.70
N LYS A 306 -27.84 -39.54 -68.79
CA LYS A 306 -27.86 -41.02 -68.58
C LYS A 306 -28.86 -41.45 -67.50
N SER A 307 -28.96 -40.70 -66.41
CA SER A 307 -29.92 -40.92 -65.32
C SER A 307 -30.00 -39.70 -64.41
N GLN A 308 -31.21 -39.17 -64.22
CA GLN A 308 -31.45 -38.02 -63.34
C GLN A 308 -31.11 -38.31 -61.88
N ALA A 309 -31.39 -39.53 -61.38
CA ALA A 309 -31.01 -39.93 -60.02
C ALA A 309 -29.50 -40.20 -59.87
N GLY A 310 -28.83 -40.67 -60.93
CA GLY A 310 -27.37 -40.80 -60.95
C GLY A 310 -26.66 -39.45 -60.82
N ALA A 311 -27.23 -38.38 -61.39
CA ALA A 311 -26.70 -37.02 -61.21
C ALA A 311 -26.85 -36.51 -59.77
N GLY A 312 -28.01 -36.72 -59.13
CA GLY A 312 -28.22 -36.35 -57.72
C GLY A 312 -27.29 -37.07 -56.76
N MET A 313 -27.08 -38.37 -56.96
CA MET A 313 -26.16 -39.20 -56.18
C MET A 313 -24.69 -38.80 -56.38
N LEU A 314 -24.31 -38.42 -57.61
CA LEU A 314 -22.98 -37.90 -57.92
C LEU A 314 -22.72 -36.58 -57.17
N LYS A 315 -23.64 -35.61 -57.28
CA LYS A 315 -23.55 -34.32 -56.60
C LYS A 315 -23.44 -34.48 -55.08
N TYR A 316 -24.22 -35.39 -54.51
CA TYR A 316 -24.11 -35.75 -53.10
C TYR A 316 -22.72 -36.30 -52.74
N SER A 317 -22.21 -37.27 -53.50
CA SER A 317 -20.90 -37.89 -53.21
C SER A 317 -19.72 -36.91 -53.33
N GLN A 318 -19.75 -35.98 -54.28
CA GLN A 318 -18.75 -34.93 -54.44
C GLN A 318 -18.77 -33.93 -53.28
N ASN A 319 -19.95 -33.47 -52.88
CA ASN A 319 -20.09 -32.52 -51.78
C ASN A 319 -19.75 -33.15 -50.42
N VAL A 320 -20.10 -34.43 -50.19
CA VAL A 320 -19.69 -35.18 -48.99
C VAL A 320 -18.17 -35.33 -48.93
N LEU A 321 -17.50 -35.62 -50.04
CA LEU A 321 -16.04 -35.71 -50.09
C LEU A 321 -15.36 -34.37 -49.70
N ASN A 322 -15.88 -33.25 -50.20
CA ASN A 322 -15.40 -31.92 -49.85
C ASN A 322 -15.61 -31.60 -48.36
N CYS A 323 -16.76 -31.95 -47.78
CA CYS A 323 -17.02 -31.77 -46.35
C CYS A 323 -16.10 -32.62 -45.46
N VAL A 324 -15.85 -33.89 -45.81
CA VAL A 324 -14.94 -34.78 -45.05
C VAL A 324 -13.52 -34.20 -45.03
N ARG A 325 -13.05 -33.65 -46.15
CA ARG A 325 -11.72 -33.03 -46.25
C ARG A 325 -11.58 -31.83 -45.32
N VAL A 326 -12.56 -30.92 -45.32
CA VAL A 326 -12.52 -29.73 -44.47
C VAL A 326 -12.65 -30.10 -42.99
N TYR A 327 -13.58 -30.99 -42.65
CA TYR A 327 -13.79 -31.43 -41.27
C TYR A 327 -12.52 -32.05 -40.64
N ARG A 328 -11.71 -32.74 -41.43
CA ARG A 328 -10.44 -33.32 -40.97
C ARG A 328 -9.34 -32.29 -40.70
N VAL A 329 -9.33 -31.17 -41.44
CA VAL A 329 -8.38 -30.07 -41.21
C VAL A 329 -8.81 -29.24 -39.99
N VAL A 330 -10.12 -29.06 -39.81
CA VAL A 330 -10.70 -28.23 -38.75
C VAL A 330 -10.73 -28.94 -37.39
N LYS A 331 -11.07 -30.22 -37.31
CA LYS A 331 -11.18 -30.99 -36.05
C LYS A 331 -9.93 -30.93 -35.14
N PRO A 332 -8.70 -31.17 -35.63
CA PRO A 332 -7.52 -31.04 -34.78
C PRO A 332 -7.25 -29.60 -34.35
N LYS A 333 -7.65 -28.59 -35.15
CA LYS A 333 -7.50 -27.17 -34.80
C LYS A 333 -8.53 -26.74 -33.74
N SER A 334 -9.77 -27.24 -33.80
CA SER A 334 -10.80 -26.95 -32.80
C SER A 334 -10.48 -27.57 -31.44
N ASP A 335 -9.93 -28.79 -31.41
CA ASP A 335 -9.57 -29.49 -30.16
C ASP A 335 -8.35 -28.88 -29.44
N LEU A 336 -7.55 -28.06 -30.13
CA LEU A 336 -6.42 -27.30 -29.57
C LEU A 336 -6.82 -25.91 -29.04
N VAL A 337 -8.02 -25.45 -29.37
CA VAL A 337 -8.57 -24.12 -29.02
C VAL A 337 -9.49 -24.19 -27.79
N ILE A 338 -9.98 -25.38 -27.45
CA ILE A 338 -10.73 -25.72 -26.23
C ILE A 338 -9.74 -26.21 -25.16
#